data_AF-A0A1I8GJC5-F1
#
_entry.id   AF-A0A1I8GJC5-F1
#
_cell.length_a   1.000
_cell.length_b   1.000
_cell.length_c   1.000
_cell.angle_alpha   90.00
_cell.angle_beta   90.00
_cell.angle_gamma   90.00
#
_symmetry.space_group_name_H-M   'P 1'
#
loop_
_entity.id
_entity.type
_entity.pdbx_description
1 polymer ?
#
loop_
_entity_poly.entity_id
_entity_poly.type
_entity_poly.pdbx_seq_one_letter_code
_entity_poly.pdbx_strand_id
1 'polypeptide(L)'
;VFTCLNCEKEVCRLCGTDWEEHFGKRCSEIERDAETRLRREFEERMTQARVRTCYQCKTAVMKNGGCNHITCSSLPANDPYSHFCNHPNPNACECHGSRCPVQSSTEEDESRAISELRAQGLKRQRDEGFQERPIGPDQPGPSKRSRHS
;
A
#
# COMPACT_ATOMS: atom_id res chain seq x y z
N VAL A 1 -21.90 1.37 -29.17
CA VAL A 1 -21.04 2.57 -29.16
C VAL A 1 -21.84 3.85 -29.37
N PHE A 2 -21.52 4.91 -28.65
CA PHE A 2 -21.98 6.29 -28.89
C PHE A 2 -20.76 7.12 -29.31
N THR A 3 -20.90 7.93 -30.33
CA THR A 3 -19.83 8.77 -30.88
C THR A 3 -20.19 10.23 -30.64
N CYS A 4 -19.31 10.98 -29.99
CA CYS A 4 -19.50 12.41 -29.75
C CYS A 4 -19.30 13.20 -31.05
N LEU A 5 -20.28 14.02 -31.44
CA LEU A 5 -20.19 14.81 -32.68
C LEU A 5 -19.26 16.03 -32.57
N ASN A 6 -18.80 16.38 -31.37
CA ASN A 6 -17.92 17.55 -31.16
C ASN A 6 -16.43 17.17 -31.04
N CYS A 7 -16.11 16.00 -30.49
CA CYS A 7 -14.73 15.54 -30.28
C CYS A 7 -14.43 14.16 -30.86
N GLU A 8 -15.37 13.56 -31.58
CA GLU A 8 -15.26 12.26 -32.25
C GLU A 8 -14.99 11.06 -31.30
N LYS A 9 -14.98 11.30 -29.99
CA LYS A 9 -14.76 10.26 -28.99
C LYS A 9 -15.89 9.23 -28.98
N GLU A 10 -15.51 7.96 -28.96
CA GLU A 10 -16.42 6.83 -28.87
C GLU A 10 -16.48 6.27 -27.45
N VAL A 11 -17.69 6.02 -26.94
CA VAL A 11 -17.92 5.42 -25.63
C VAL A 11 -18.97 4.32 -25.68
N CYS A 12 -18.90 3.38 -24.75
CA CYS A 12 -19.93 2.37 -24.59
C CYS A 12 -21.23 3.00 -24.06
N ARG A 13 -22.37 2.69 -24.70
CA ARG A 13 -23.69 3.22 -24.28
C ARG A 13 -24.15 2.67 -22.92
N LEU A 14 -23.59 1.54 -22.50
CA LEU A 14 -24.01 0.82 -21.30
C LEU A 14 -23.19 1.23 -20.08
N CYS A 15 -21.86 1.28 -20.21
CA CYS A 15 -20.98 1.58 -19.08
C CYS A 15 -20.28 2.95 -19.18
N GLY A 16 -20.38 3.65 -20.31
CA GLY A 16 -19.77 4.97 -20.50
C GLY A 16 -18.24 4.96 -20.69
N THR A 17 -17.59 3.79 -20.61
CA THR A 17 -16.15 3.66 -20.82
C THR A 17 -15.77 3.90 -22.28
N ASP A 18 -14.53 4.32 -22.49
CA ASP A 18 -13.91 4.49 -23.80
C ASP A 18 -14.10 3.24 -24.69
N TRP A 19 -14.57 3.44 -25.91
CA TRP A 19 -14.82 2.32 -26.82
C TRP A 19 -13.53 1.64 -27.27
N GLU A 20 -12.41 2.37 -27.34
CA GLU A 20 -11.11 1.77 -27.72
C GLU A 20 -10.67 0.70 -26.70
N GLU A 21 -10.81 0.97 -25.41
CA GLU A 21 -10.46 0.02 -24.34
C GLU A 21 -11.52 -1.08 -24.15
N HIS A 22 -12.77 -0.75 -24.47
CA HIS A 22 -13.93 -1.63 -24.37
C HIS A 22 -14.06 -2.59 -25.57
N PHE A 23 -13.46 -2.29 -26.72
CA PHE A 23 -13.67 -3.04 -27.95
C PHE A 23 -13.33 -4.54 -27.79
N GLY A 24 -14.28 -5.41 -28.18
CA GLY A 24 -14.12 -6.87 -28.06
C GLY A 24 -14.32 -7.45 -26.65
N LYS A 25 -14.64 -6.62 -25.65
CA LYS A 25 -14.90 -7.04 -24.26
C LYS A 25 -16.34 -6.73 -23.86
N ARG A 26 -16.87 -7.50 -22.91
CA ARG A 26 -18.15 -7.23 -22.24
C ARG A 26 -17.97 -6.09 -21.24
N CYS A 27 -19.05 -5.34 -20.96
CA CYS A 27 -19.01 -4.27 -19.96
C CYS A 27 -18.54 -4.76 -18.57
N SER A 28 -18.77 -6.04 -18.25
CA SER A 28 -18.30 -6.68 -17.03
C SER A 28 -16.82 -7.02 -17.02
N GLU A 29 -16.13 -7.05 -18.16
CA GLU A 29 -14.69 -7.38 -18.24
C GLU A 29 -13.82 -6.13 -18.13
N ILE A 30 -14.43 -4.95 -18.28
CA ILE A 30 -13.77 -3.66 -18.20
C ILE A 30 -13.77 -3.17 -16.75
N GLU A 31 -12.56 -2.88 -16.25
CA GLU A 31 -12.37 -2.21 -14.97
C GLU A 31 -12.89 -0.78 -15.10
N ARG A 32 -13.81 -0.38 -14.22
CA ARG A 32 -14.32 0.98 -14.23
C ARG A 32 -13.28 1.94 -13.65
N ASP A 33 -13.29 3.20 -14.05
CA ASP A 33 -12.36 4.21 -13.52
C ASP A 33 -12.36 4.28 -11.98
N ALA A 34 -13.53 4.11 -11.35
CA ALA A 34 -13.66 4.06 -9.90
C ALA A 34 -12.93 2.86 -9.26
N GLU A 35 -13.00 1.69 -9.91
CA GLU A 35 -12.33 0.46 -9.50
C GLU A 35 -10.81 0.60 -9.66
N THR A 36 -10.36 1.13 -10.80
CA THR A 36 -8.95 1.44 -11.06
C THR A 36 -8.39 2.43 -10.03
N ARG A 37 -9.15 3.48 -9.71
CA ARG A 37 -8.76 4.47 -8.70
C ARG A 37 -8.66 3.84 -7.31
N LEU A 38 -9.61 2.98 -6.92
CA LEU A 38 -9.56 2.27 -5.66
C LEU A 38 -8.32 1.38 -5.58
N ARG A 39 -8.06 0.57 -6.61
CA ARG A 39 -6.86 -0.29 -6.66
C ARG A 39 -5.58 0.53 -6.51
N ARG A 40 -5.46 1.61 -7.30
CA ARG A 40 -4.31 2.52 -7.26
C ARG A 40 -4.10 3.15 -5.89
N GLU A 41 -5.17 3.62 -5.25
CA GLU A 41 -5.11 4.21 -3.91
C GLU A 41 -4.50 3.22 -2.90
N PHE A 42 -4.93 1.95 -2.92
CA PHE A 42 -4.36 0.95 -2.03
C PHE A 42 -2.93 0.56 -2.41
N GLU A 43 -2.57 0.52 -3.69
CA GLU A 43 -1.19 0.32 -4.15
C GLU A 43 -0.23 1.42 -3.67
N GLU A 44 -0.67 2.67 -3.75
CA GLU A 44 0.07 3.83 -3.22
C GLU A 44 0.22 3.73 -1.69
N ARG A 45 -0.85 3.34 -0.96
CA ARG A 45 -0.79 3.11 0.49
C ARG A 45 0.14 1.96 0.88
N MET A 46 0.15 0.86 0.13
CA MET A 46 1.07 -0.27 0.35
C MET A 46 2.52 0.14 0.09
N THR A 47 2.75 0.97 -0.92
CA THR A 47 4.07 1.54 -1.20
C THR A 47 4.53 2.44 -0.07
N GLN A 48 3.64 3.30 0.43
CA GLN A 48 3.91 4.18 1.57
C GLN A 48 4.21 3.40 2.86
N ALA A 49 3.62 2.23 3.06
CA ALA A 49 3.89 1.38 4.23
C ALA A 49 5.35 0.91 4.34
N ARG A 50 6.09 0.89 3.22
CA ARG A 50 7.53 0.58 3.14
C ARG A 50 8.43 1.80 3.36
N VAL A 51 7.85 3.00 3.31
CA VAL A 51 8.59 4.24 3.50
C VAL A 51 8.58 4.59 4.98
N ARG A 52 9.76 4.85 5.54
CA ARG A 52 9.92 5.43 6.86
C ARG A 52 10.18 6.93 6.72
N THR A 53 9.45 7.75 7.46
CA THR A 53 9.56 9.20 7.39
C THR A 53 10.31 9.70 8.62
N CYS A 54 11.38 10.48 8.41
CA CYS A 54 12.09 11.12 9.50
C CYS A 54 11.14 12.05 10.29
N TYR A 55 11.08 11.90 11.61
CA TYR A 55 10.16 12.70 12.42
C TYR A 55 10.50 14.19 12.43
N GLN A 56 11.78 14.55 12.25
CA GLN A 56 12.28 15.93 12.19
C GLN A 56 12.10 16.56 10.81
N CYS A 57 12.87 16.11 9.81
CA CYS A 57 12.92 16.75 8.49
C CYS A 57 11.94 16.18 7.46
N LYS A 58 11.16 15.15 7.83
CA LYS A 58 10.17 14.48 6.97
C LYS A 58 10.73 13.81 5.70
N THR A 59 12.06 13.67 5.59
CA THR A 59 12.69 12.91 4.51
C THR A 59 12.21 11.45 4.53
N ALA A 60 11.83 10.97 3.35
CA ALA A 60 11.48 9.58 3.11
C ALA A 60 12.75 8.71 3.03
N VAL A 61 12.77 7.63 3.78
CA VAL A 61 13.86 6.64 3.82
C VAL A 61 13.26 5.25 3.60
N MET A 62 13.77 4.53 2.61
CA MET A 62 13.45 3.12 2.43
C MET A 62 14.44 2.27 3.23
N LYS A 63 13.93 1.33 4.03
CA LYS A 63 14.75 0.42 4.82
C LYS A 63 14.49 -1.01 4.38
N ASN A 64 15.52 -1.70 3.91
CA ASN A 64 15.39 -3.04 3.32
C ASN A 64 15.51 -4.19 4.35
N GLY A 65 15.55 -3.90 5.66
CA GLY A 65 15.64 -4.92 6.70
C GLY A 65 16.22 -4.42 8.02
N GLY A 66 16.11 -5.27 9.06
CA GLY A 66 16.53 -4.97 10.43
C GLY A 66 15.45 -4.24 11.24
N CYS A 67 15.85 -3.69 12.39
CA CYS A 67 14.96 -2.98 13.31
C CYS A 67 14.38 -1.69 12.71
N ASN A 68 13.48 -0.95 13.34
CA ASN A 68 12.94 0.30 12.75
C ASN A 68 13.88 1.53 12.84
N HIS A 69 15.14 1.35 13.27
CA HIS A 69 16.12 2.43 13.38
C HIS A 69 16.46 3.08 12.02
N ILE A 70 16.28 4.39 11.89
CA ILE A 70 16.70 5.16 10.72
C ILE A 70 17.77 6.18 11.09
N THR A 71 18.81 6.30 10.27
CA THR A 71 19.82 7.35 10.40
C THR A 71 19.48 8.48 9.43
N CYS A 72 19.40 9.71 9.91
CA CYS A 72 19.21 10.90 9.09
C CYS A 72 20.19 11.99 9.53
N SER A 73 20.80 12.69 8.56
CA SER A 73 21.80 13.73 8.80
C SER A 73 21.27 14.94 9.56
N SER A 74 19.95 15.16 9.51
CA SER A 74 19.27 16.26 10.23
C SER A 74 18.90 15.90 11.67
N LEU A 75 19.16 14.68 12.13
CA LEU A 75 18.88 14.30 13.51
C LEU A 75 19.94 14.90 14.44
N PRO A 76 19.53 15.40 15.62
CA PRO A 76 20.48 15.92 16.59
C PRO A 76 21.44 14.81 17.03
N ALA A 77 22.75 15.09 16.97
CA ALA A 77 23.80 14.15 17.34
C ALA A 77 23.70 13.65 18.79
N ASN A 78 23.08 14.45 19.68
CA ASN A 78 23.02 14.14 21.11
C ASN A 78 21.85 13.22 21.51
N ASP A 79 20.80 13.09 20.70
CA ASP A 79 19.70 12.14 20.97
C ASP A 79 18.82 11.85 19.72
N PRO A 80 19.34 11.07 18.75
CA PRO A 80 18.56 10.70 17.57
C PRO A 80 17.40 9.74 17.88
N TYR A 81 17.34 9.17 19.10
CA TYR A 81 16.41 8.09 19.49
C TYR A 81 15.29 8.52 20.43
N SER A 82 15.23 9.78 20.84
CA SER A 82 14.13 10.33 21.66
C SER A 82 12.72 10.01 21.15
N HIS A 83 12.56 9.89 19.82
CA HIS A 83 11.28 9.56 19.18
C HIS A 83 10.94 8.05 19.17
N PHE A 84 11.91 7.18 19.47
CA PHE A 84 11.71 5.75 19.57
C PHE A 84 11.37 5.32 21.00
N CYS A 85 10.58 4.25 21.09
CA CYS A 85 10.36 3.48 22.30
C CYS A 85 11.44 2.39 22.37
N ASN A 86 12.27 2.46 23.42
CA ASN A 86 13.30 1.47 23.74
C ASN A 86 12.81 0.36 24.69
N HIS A 87 11.51 0.30 25.01
CA HIS A 87 10.99 -0.75 25.87
C HIS A 87 10.97 -2.10 25.11
N PRO A 88 11.30 -3.21 25.79
CA PRO A 88 11.27 -4.55 25.20
C PRO A 88 9.91 -4.95 24.63
N ASN A 89 8.84 -4.50 25.28
CA ASN A 89 7.47 -4.65 24.79
C ASN A 89 6.85 -3.27 24.55
N PRO A 90 6.95 -2.74 23.31
CA PRO A 90 6.40 -1.44 22.99
C PRO A 90 4.86 -1.40 23.06
N ASN A 91 4.18 -2.55 22.98
CA ASN A 91 2.72 -2.66 23.11
C ASN A 91 2.24 -2.60 24.56
N ALA A 92 3.14 -2.78 25.53
CA ALA A 92 2.85 -2.73 26.96
C ALA A 92 3.56 -1.57 27.67
N CYS A 93 4.14 -0.61 26.94
CA CYS A 93 4.70 0.61 27.54
C CYS A 93 3.68 1.74 27.57
N GLU A 94 3.79 2.62 28.56
CA GLU A 94 3.01 3.88 28.63
C GLU A 94 3.25 4.80 27.43
N CYS A 95 4.39 4.63 26.75
CA CYS A 95 4.75 5.34 25.53
C CYS A 95 4.08 4.79 24.25
N HIS A 96 3.27 3.74 24.33
CA HIS A 96 2.62 3.11 23.17
C HIS A 96 1.80 4.14 22.39
N GLY A 97 1.97 4.17 21.06
CA GLY A 97 1.31 5.14 20.18
C GLY A 97 1.91 6.55 20.14
N SER A 98 2.68 6.96 21.16
CA SER A 98 3.39 8.26 21.18
C SER A 98 4.81 8.20 20.63
N ARG A 99 5.43 7.01 20.63
CA ARG A 99 6.79 6.76 20.12
C ARG A 99 6.82 5.52 19.25
N CYS A 100 7.71 5.51 18.25
CA CYS A 100 7.87 4.38 17.34
C CYS A 100 8.64 3.23 18.03
N PRO A 101 8.23 1.96 17.90
CA PRO A 101 9.00 0.84 18.45
C PRO A 101 10.35 0.70 17.77
N VAL A 102 11.46 0.70 18.53
CA VAL A 102 12.79 0.52 17.92
C VAL A 102 13.04 -0.94 17.53
N GLN A 103 12.56 -1.90 18.33
CA GLN A 103 12.92 -3.32 18.24
C GLN A 103 12.03 -4.15 17.30
N SER A 104 11.03 -3.56 16.64
CA SER A 104 10.22 -4.32 15.68
C SER A 104 10.98 -4.55 14.38
N SER A 105 10.76 -5.73 13.77
CA SER A 105 11.33 -6.05 12.47
C SER A 105 10.61 -5.23 11.39
N THR A 106 11.41 -4.55 10.56
CA THR A 106 10.90 -3.80 9.40
C THR A 106 10.05 -4.71 8.50
N GLU A 107 10.50 -5.95 8.27
CA GLU A 107 9.80 -6.92 7.41
C GLU A 107 8.46 -7.36 8.00
N GLU A 108 8.41 -7.61 9.31
CA GLU A 108 7.17 -8.04 9.99
C GLU A 108 6.14 -6.91 10.02
N ASP A 109 6.58 -5.68 10.30
CA ASP A 109 5.73 -4.51 10.29
C ASP A 109 5.21 -4.19 8.89
N GLU A 110 6.07 -4.25 7.87
CA GLU A 110 5.66 -4.10 6.47
C GLU A 110 4.68 -5.19 6.05
N SER A 111 4.95 -6.45 6.39
CA SER A 111 4.08 -7.58 6.06
C SER A 111 2.70 -7.45 6.71
N ARG A 112 2.67 -7.04 7.99
CA ARG A 112 1.42 -6.78 8.71
C ARG A 112 0.64 -5.64 8.07
N ALA A 113 1.29 -4.51 7.80
CA ALA A 113 0.67 -3.34 7.18
C ALA A 113 0.14 -3.64 5.78
N ILE A 114 0.92 -4.33 4.94
CA ILE A 114 0.51 -4.71 3.58
C ILE A 114 -0.67 -5.69 3.64
N SER A 115 -0.63 -6.69 4.52
CA SER A 115 -1.73 -7.65 4.68
C SER A 115 -3.03 -6.97 5.10
N GLU A 116 -2.95 -6.03 6.05
CA GLU A 116 -4.11 -5.27 6.51
C GLU A 116 -4.66 -4.36 5.40
N LEU A 117 -3.79 -3.65 4.67
CA LEU A 117 -4.19 -2.82 3.53
C LEU A 117 -4.86 -3.62 2.43
N ARG A 118 -4.38 -4.84 2.14
CA ARG A 118 -5.04 -5.75 1.20
C ARG A 118 -6.44 -6.14 1.67
N ALA A 119 -6.58 -6.53 2.93
CA ALA A 119 -7.87 -6.90 3.50
C ALA A 119 -8.86 -5.72 3.45
N GLN A 120 -8.39 -4.51 3.78
CA GLN A 120 -9.18 -3.27 3.66
C GLN A 120 -9.60 -3.00 2.21
N GLY A 121 -8.69 -3.18 1.24
CA GLY A 121 -8.99 -2.97 -0.19
C GLY A 121 -10.04 -3.94 -0.71
N LEU A 122 -9.93 -5.23 -0.39
CA LEU A 122 -10.92 -6.25 -0.76
C LEU A 122 -12.28 -5.98 -0.12
N LYS A 123 -12.31 -5.60 1.16
CA LYS A 123 -13.54 -5.20 1.83
C LYS A 123 -14.20 -4.01 1.12
N ARG A 124 -13.41 -3.00 0.73
CA ARG A 124 -13.92 -1.80 0.06
C ARG A 124 -14.45 -2.11 -1.35
N GLN A 125 -13.80 -3.00 -2.10
CA GLN A 125 -14.35 -3.51 -3.37
C GLN A 125 -15.73 -4.14 -3.16
N ARG A 126 -15.88 -4.99 -2.13
CA ARG A 126 -17.15 -5.63 -1.79
C ARG A 126 -18.23 -4.62 -1.39
N ASP A 127 -17.89 -3.67 -0.51
CA ASP A 127 -18.81 -2.66 -0.01
C ASP A 127 -19.29 -1.73 -1.15
N GLU A 128 -18.43 -1.43 -2.12
CA GLU A 128 -18.76 -0.62 -3.31
C GLU A 128 -19.39 -1.45 -4.46
N GLY A 129 -19.57 -2.77 -4.27
CA GLY A 129 -20.14 -3.66 -5.28
C GLY A 129 -19.28 -3.81 -6.54
N PHE A 130 -17.96 -3.64 -6.41
CA PHE A 130 -17.00 -3.84 -7.48
C PHE A 130 -16.65 -5.32 -7.62
N GLN A 131 -16.03 -5.67 -8.76
CA GLN A 131 -15.48 -7.00 -8.90
C GLN A 131 -14.30 -7.17 -7.95
N GLU A 132 -14.26 -8.30 -7.24
CA GLU A 132 -13.13 -8.61 -6.36
C GLU A 132 -11.89 -8.90 -7.22
N ARG A 133 -10.93 -7.98 -7.21
CA ARG A 133 -9.65 -8.07 -7.93
C ARG A 133 -8.48 -8.00 -6.94
N PRO A 134 -7.34 -8.66 -7.21
CA PRO A 134 -6.17 -8.58 -6.35
C PRO A 134 -5.71 -7.12 -6.11
N ILE A 135 -5.35 -6.81 -4.87
CA ILE A 135 -4.78 -5.52 -4.47
C ILE A 135 -3.28 -5.69 -4.25
N GLY A 136 -2.46 -5.02 -5.06
CA GLY A 136 -1.01 -5.05 -4.99
C GLY A 136 -0.37 -6.18 -5.81
N PRO A 137 0.98 -6.33 -5.73
CA PRO A 137 1.68 -7.32 -6.54
C PRO A 137 1.25 -8.74 -6.16
N ASP A 138 1.22 -9.60 -7.17
CA ASP A 138 1.02 -11.05 -7.01
C ASP A 138 1.96 -11.56 -5.91
N GLN A 139 1.39 -12.14 -4.86
CA GLN A 139 2.20 -12.77 -3.83
C GLN A 139 2.96 -13.93 -4.48
N PRO A 140 4.31 -13.93 -4.50
CA PRO A 140 5.00 -15.15 -4.82
C PRO A 140 4.52 -16.20 -3.80
N GLY A 141 4.10 -17.36 -4.31
CA GLY A 141 3.71 -18.49 -3.45
C GLY A 141 4.80 -18.78 -2.42
N PRO A 142 4.47 -19.45 -1.31
CA PRO A 142 5.38 -19.62 -0.18
C PRO A 142 6.75 -20.10 -0.67
N SER A 143 7.78 -19.28 -0.44
CA SER A 143 9.17 -19.64 -0.71
C SER A 143 9.47 -20.91 0.09
N LYS A 144 9.70 -22.01 -0.62
CA LYS A 144 10.16 -23.26 -0.01
C LYS A 144 11.52 -22.93 0.62
N ARG A 145 11.56 -22.74 1.95
CA ARG A 145 12.83 -22.69 2.69
C ARG A 145 13.61 -23.95 2.33
N SER A 146 14.67 -23.80 1.54
CA SER A 146 15.65 -24.85 1.32
C SER A 146 16.26 -25.15 2.69
N ARG A 147 15.89 -26.29 3.27
CA ARG A 147 16.61 -26.86 4.40
C ARG A 147 17.98 -27.28 3.85
N HIS A 148 18.97 -26.44 4.06
CA HIS A 148 20.36 -26.90 3.99
C HIS A 148 20.61 -27.71 5.27
N SER A 149 20.65 -29.04 5.08
CA SER A 149 21.18 -30.02 6.03
C SER A 149 22.70 -30.02 6.01
#